data_AF-A0A964NYL6-F1
#
_entry.id   AF-A0A964NYL6-F1
#
_cell.length_a   1.000
_cell.length_b   1.000
_cell.length_c   1.000
_cell.angle_alpha   90.00
_cell.angle_beta   90.00
_cell.angle_gamma   90.00
#
_symmetry.space_group_name_H-M   'P 1'
#
loop_
_entity.id
_entity.type
_entity.pdbx_description
1 polymer ?
#
loop_
_entity_poly.entity_id
_entity_poly.type
_entity_poly.pdbx_seq_one_letter_code
_entity_poly.pdbx_strand_id
1 'polypeptide(L)'
;MNFEPVFLPRLEFLPESEYSGWKVRPESFFWRTIERGMLPTEAAALPGQWALFDTTPKPPAGDLVYEEDPLADLITELRAAGAIRRTDGVPDGSRVGISLLELDDLVFPRLAHGLGIGSSGNVQIWVPREIEHNFLGNLRYPMLGDGVVREWLADPVEEFDRLVAGFRLHTVDLYLASTRHATLGFRPLILFPAPIPAGPTRRSNKRE
;
A
#
# COMPACT_ATOMS: atom_id res chain seq x y z
N MET A 1 7.14 16.33 3.33
CA MET A 1 6.35 15.09 3.32
C MET A 1 6.29 14.60 1.89
N ASN A 2 6.83 13.42 1.61
CA ASN A 2 6.95 12.87 0.26
C ASN A 2 5.65 12.14 -0.11
N PHE A 3 4.54 12.88 -0.20
CA PHE A 3 3.24 12.33 -0.59
C PHE A 3 2.73 13.06 -1.83
N GLU A 4 2.31 12.31 -2.84
CA GLU A 4 1.75 12.85 -4.07
C GLU A 4 0.30 12.39 -4.27
N PRO A 5 -0.59 13.27 -4.77
CA PRO A 5 -1.93 12.86 -5.14
C PRO A 5 -1.89 11.98 -6.39
N VAL A 6 -2.49 10.80 -6.28
CA VAL A 6 -2.67 9.85 -7.39
C VAL A 6 -4.15 9.49 -7.52
N PHE A 7 -4.60 9.26 -8.74
CA PHE A 7 -5.93 8.72 -9.00
C PHE A 7 -5.81 7.26 -9.40
N LEU A 8 -6.42 6.37 -8.62
CA LEU A 8 -6.56 4.96 -8.95
C LEU A 8 -7.88 4.79 -9.70
N PRO A 9 -7.88 4.58 -11.03
CA PRO A 9 -9.10 4.49 -11.82
C PRO A 9 -9.95 3.29 -11.40
N ARG A 10 -11.25 3.31 -11.66
CA ARG A 10 -12.08 2.12 -11.47
C ARG A 10 -11.82 1.17 -12.63
N LEU A 11 -11.06 0.11 -12.37
CA LEU A 11 -10.70 -0.90 -13.35
C LEU A 11 -10.67 -2.27 -12.68
N GLU A 12 -11.16 -3.28 -13.38
CA GLU A 12 -11.03 -4.69 -13.00
C GLU A 12 -10.05 -5.34 -13.96
N PHE A 13 -9.15 -6.15 -13.43
CA PHE A 13 -8.14 -6.84 -14.21
C PHE A 13 -8.37 -8.35 -14.15
N LEU A 14 -8.17 -8.98 -15.30
CA LEU A 14 -8.16 -10.43 -15.49
C LEU A 14 -6.73 -10.89 -15.82
N PRO A 15 -6.40 -12.17 -15.61
CA PRO A 15 -5.07 -12.71 -15.95
C PRO A 15 -4.66 -12.41 -17.40
N GLU A 16 -5.61 -12.48 -18.32
CA GLU A 16 -5.44 -12.23 -19.76
C GLU A 16 -5.61 -10.76 -20.18
N SER A 17 -5.91 -9.85 -19.24
CA SER A 17 -6.15 -8.44 -19.57
C SER A 17 -4.97 -7.79 -20.29
N GLU A 18 -5.29 -7.03 -21.34
CA GLU A 18 -4.32 -6.21 -22.07
C GLU A 18 -4.52 -4.74 -21.71
N TYR A 19 -4.02 -4.34 -20.53
CA TYR A 19 -4.01 -2.94 -20.13
C TYR A 19 -2.83 -2.21 -20.76
N SER A 20 -3.09 -1.16 -21.56
CA SER A 20 -2.07 -0.42 -22.29
C SER A 20 -1.03 0.27 -21.38
N GLY A 21 -1.38 0.53 -20.12
CA GLY A 21 -0.44 1.07 -19.13
C GLY A 21 0.52 0.03 -18.54
N TRP A 22 0.30 -1.27 -18.74
CA TRP A 22 1.20 -2.30 -18.23
C TRP A 22 2.44 -2.47 -19.10
N LYS A 23 3.60 -2.13 -18.53
CA LYS A 23 4.92 -2.57 -19.00
C LYS A 23 5.25 -3.95 -18.43
N VAL A 24 4.80 -4.23 -17.20
CA VAL A 24 4.99 -5.50 -16.50
C VAL A 24 3.72 -5.85 -15.71
N ARG A 25 3.15 -7.03 -15.98
CA ARG A 25 1.92 -7.53 -15.34
C ARG A 25 2.24 -8.30 -14.05
N PRO A 26 1.32 -8.39 -13.07
CA PRO A 26 1.47 -9.30 -11.95
C PRO A 26 1.71 -10.74 -12.41
N GLU A 27 2.56 -11.47 -11.70
CA GLU A 27 2.93 -12.84 -12.07
C GLU A 27 1.82 -13.87 -11.84
N SER A 28 2.00 -15.06 -12.41
CA SER A 28 1.01 -16.15 -12.35
C SER A 28 0.70 -16.63 -10.93
N PHE A 29 1.57 -16.38 -9.95
CA PHE A 29 1.29 -16.69 -8.56
C PHE A 29 0.11 -15.88 -8.03
N PHE A 30 0.09 -14.55 -8.22
CA PHE A 30 -1.03 -13.69 -7.81
C PHE A 30 -2.38 -14.16 -8.38
N TRP A 31 -2.42 -14.42 -9.68
CA TRP A 31 -3.63 -14.89 -10.36
C TRP A 31 -4.10 -16.26 -9.87
N ARG A 32 -3.18 -17.22 -9.71
CA ARG A 32 -3.53 -18.56 -9.17
C ARG A 32 -4.05 -18.50 -7.74
N THR A 33 -3.59 -17.55 -6.93
CA THR A 33 -4.08 -17.35 -5.57
C THR A 33 -5.54 -16.87 -5.57
N ILE A 34 -5.91 -15.99 -6.51
CA ILE A 34 -7.31 -15.60 -6.74
C ILE A 34 -8.14 -16.78 -7.26
N GLU A 35 -7.66 -17.51 -8.28
CA GLU A 35 -8.37 -18.66 -8.86
C GLU A 35 -8.66 -19.76 -7.83
N ARG A 36 -7.77 -19.94 -6.85
CA ARG A 36 -7.93 -20.90 -5.75
C ARG A 36 -8.86 -20.41 -4.64
N GLY A 37 -9.38 -19.19 -4.73
CA GLY A 37 -10.24 -18.58 -3.70
C GLY A 37 -9.49 -18.17 -2.43
N MET A 38 -8.16 -18.09 -2.48
CA MET A 38 -7.33 -17.62 -1.37
C MET A 38 -7.28 -16.09 -1.34
N LEU A 39 -7.42 -15.43 -2.50
CA LEU A 39 -7.67 -14.00 -2.58
C LEU A 39 -9.07 -13.73 -3.12
N PRO A 40 -9.76 -12.67 -2.65
CA PRO A 40 -11.00 -12.23 -3.26
C PRO A 40 -10.75 -11.74 -4.69
N THR A 41 -11.74 -11.88 -5.57
CA THR A 41 -11.65 -11.39 -6.96
C THR A 41 -11.38 -9.89 -7.03
N GLU A 42 -11.87 -9.14 -6.05
CA GLU A 42 -11.69 -7.71 -5.85
C GLU A 42 -10.22 -7.31 -5.60
N ALA A 43 -9.35 -8.26 -5.23
CA ALA A 43 -7.90 -8.04 -5.14
C ALA A 43 -7.31 -7.59 -6.49
N ALA A 44 -7.93 -7.99 -7.61
CA ALA A 44 -7.56 -7.57 -8.96
C ALA A 44 -8.35 -6.34 -9.46
N ALA A 45 -8.93 -5.53 -8.55
CA ALA A 45 -9.70 -4.34 -8.92
C ALA A 45 -9.15 -3.06 -8.27
N LEU A 46 -9.04 -1.99 -9.06
CA LEU A 46 -8.72 -0.65 -8.58
C LEU A 46 -10.00 0.10 -8.16
N PRO A 47 -9.94 0.92 -7.09
CA PRO A 47 -11.13 1.38 -6.39
C PRO A 47 -11.87 2.55 -7.06
N GLY A 48 -11.27 3.26 -8.01
CA GLY A 48 -11.86 4.48 -8.56
C GLY A 48 -11.83 5.66 -7.58
N GLN A 49 -10.69 5.87 -6.93
CA GLN A 49 -10.53 6.83 -5.83
C GLN A 49 -9.25 7.64 -5.95
N TRP A 50 -9.27 8.84 -5.38
CA TRP A 50 -8.07 9.63 -5.13
C TRP A 50 -7.35 9.08 -3.91
N ALA A 51 -6.03 9.09 -3.95
CA ALA A 51 -5.18 8.73 -2.83
C ALA A 51 -3.99 9.69 -2.70
N LEU A 52 -3.42 9.82 -1.50
CA LEU A 52 -2.04 10.25 -1.33
C LEU A 52 -1.15 9.02 -1.30
N PHE A 53 -0.19 8.98 -2.21
CA PHE A 53 0.80 7.92 -2.29
C PHE A 53 2.14 8.45 -1.80
N ASP A 54 2.77 7.69 -0.89
CA ASP A 54 4.12 8.00 -0.44
C ASP A 54 5.13 7.72 -1.56
N THR A 55 5.93 8.72 -1.94
CA THR A 55 6.89 8.64 -3.05
C THR A 55 8.34 8.48 -2.60
N THR A 56 8.59 8.29 -1.30
CA THR A 56 9.94 8.14 -0.73
C THR A 56 10.69 7.00 -1.43
N PRO A 57 11.84 7.24 -2.07
CA PRO A 57 12.59 6.20 -2.74
C PRO A 57 12.94 5.05 -1.80
N LYS A 58 12.99 3.83 -2.34
CA LYS A 58 13.52 2.69 -1.58
C LYS A 58 15.01 2.89 -1.30
N PRO A 59 15.51 2.38 -0.16
CA PRO A 59 16.94 2.40 0.11
C PRO A 59 17.72 1.61 -0.96
N PRO A 60 18.95 2.04 -1.28
CA PRO A 60 19.84 1.27 -2.15
C PRO A 60 20.20 -0.08 -1.52
N ALA A 61 20.73 -0.99 -2.34
CA ALA A 61 21.15 -2.31 -1.88
C ALA A 61 22.20 -2.20 -0.76
N GLY A 62 21.94 -2.88 0.37
CA GLY A 62 22.81 -2.86 1.54
C GLY A 62 22.47 -1.78 2.57
N ASP A 63 21.52 -0.89 2.26
CA ASP A 63 20.96 0.07 3.21
C ASP A 63 19.55 -0.35 3.64
N LEU A 64 19.20 -0.03 4.88
CA LEU A 64 17.89 -0.26 5.47
C LEU A 64 17.16 1.05 5.76
N VAL A 65 17.75 2.21 5.45
CA VAL A 65 17.20 3.53 5.78
C VAL A 65 16.66 4.21 4.54
N TYR A 66 15.38 4.58 4.58
CA TYR A 66 14.79 5.44 3.57
C TYR A 66 15.34 6.87 3.77
N GLU A 67 15.99 7.43 2.75
CA GLU A 67 16.54 8.79 2.83
C GLU A 67 15.41 9.83 2.94
N GLU A 68 15.61 10.84 3.80
CA GLU A 68 14.63 11.91 4.06
C GLU A 68 13.21 11.40 4.38
N ASP A 69 13.14 10.28 5.08
CA ASP A 69 11.89 9.58 5.37
C ASP A 69 10.96 10.41 6.28
N PRO A 70 9.77 10.80 5.80
CA PRO A 70 8.81 11.56 6.60
C PRO A 70 8.23 10.79 7.79
N LEU A 71 8.44 9.47 7.87
CA LEU A 71 7.96 8.61 8.96
C LEU A 71 9.06 8.30 9.99
N ALA A 72 10.32 8.70 9.76
CA ALA A 72 11.44 8.32 10.61
C ALA A 72 11.27 8.74 12.07
N ASP A 73 10.83 9.97 12.32
CA ASP A 73 10.61 10.48 13.68
C ASP A 73 9.46 9.74 14.37
N LEU A 74 8.35 9.51 13.67
CA LEU A 74 7.21 8.76 14.20
C LEU A 74 7.60 7.34 14.59
N ILE A 75 8.37 6.65 13.75
CA ILE A 75 8.83 5.29 14.02
C ILE A 75 9.82 5.29 15.19
N THR A 76 10.73 6.25 15.24
CA THR A 76 11.70 6.43 16.34
C THR A 76 10.97 6.60 17.67
N GLU A 77 9.95 7.47 17.73
CA GLU A 77 9.11 7.67 18.91
C GLU A 77 8.43 6.37 19.36
N LEU A 78 7.81 5.64 18.42
CA LEU A 78 7.11 4.39 18.74
C LEU A 78 8.07 3.30 19.24
N ARG A 79 9.28 3.19 18.69
CA ARG A 79 10.32 2.27 19.20
C ARG A 79 10.85 2.72 20.57
N ALA A 80 11.09 4.01 20.76
CA ALA A 80 11.55 4.57 22.03
C ALA A 80 10.53 4.30 23.16
N ALA A 81 9.24 4.39 22.86
CA ALA A 81 8.16 4.05 23.78
C ALA A 81 7.95 2.55 23.99
N GLY A 82 8.60 1.68 23.21
CA GLY A 82 8.41 0.23 23.24
C GLY A 82 7.08 -0.24 22.64
N ALA A 83 6.37 0.63 21.91
CA ALA A 83 5.09 0.30 21.29
C ALA A 83 5.27 -0.63 20.08
N ILE A 84 6.26 -0.34 19.23
CA ILE A 84 6.69 -1.26 18.17
C ILE A 84 8.02 -1.90 18.56
N ARG A 85 8.19 -3.18 18.24
CA ARG A 85 9.37 -3.94 18.63
C ARG A 85 10.60 -3.50 17.84
N ARG A 86 11.76 -3.44 18.51
CA ARG A 86 13.05 -3.29 17.84
C ARG A 86 13.48 -4.60 17.19
N THR A 87 14.00 -4.49 15.98
CA THR A 87 14.56 -5.62 15.24
C THR A 87 16.08 -5.46 15.19
N ASP A 88 16.83 -6.52 15.50
CA ASP A 88 18.28 -6.46 15.55
C ASP A 88 18.87 -6.01 14.21
N GLY A 89 19.82 -5.07 14.26
CA GLY A 89 20.45 -4.50 13.07
C GLY A 89 19.60 -3.50 12.28
N VAL A 90 18.38 -3.18 12.74
CA VAL A 90 17.52 -2.17 12.11
C VAL A 90 17.63 -0.83 12.85
N PRO A 91 17.96 0.27 12.15
CA PRO A 91 17.99 1.60 12.76
C PRO A 91 16.62 2.03 13.31
N ASP A 92 16.60 2.76 14.44
CA ASP A 92 15.35 3.13 15.15
C ASP A 92 14.37 3.96 14.29
N GLY A 93 14.82 4.73 13.31
CA GLY A 93 13.94 5.46 12.39
C GLY A 93 13.52 4.69 11.13
N SER A 94 14.02 3.48 10.91
CA SER A 94 13.77 2.75 9.65
C SER A 94 12.39 2.10 9.59
N ARG A 95 11.77 2.10 8.41
CA ARG A 95 10.50 1.43 8.10
C ARG A 95 10.56 -0.08 8.09
N VAL A 96 11.76 -0.68 8.03
CA VAL A 96 11.88 -2.14 7.97
C VAL A 96 11.72 -2.76 9.36
N GLY A 97 11.45 -4.07 9.40
CA GLY A 97 11.39 -4.81 10.66
C GLY A 97 10.17 -4.46 11.53
N ILE A 98 9.11 -3.94 10.91
CA ILE A 98 7.81 -3.68 11.54
C ILE A 98 6.81 -4.66 10.93
N SER A 99 6.06 -5.34 11.78
CA SER A 99 5.03 -6.29 11.34
C SER A 99 3.79 -5.56 10.82
N LEU A 100 3.02 -6.18 9.92
CA LEU A 100 1.77 -5.57 9.44
C LEU A 100 0.80 -5.29 10.59
N LEU A 101 0.74 -6.17 11.59
CA LEU A 101 -0.10 -5.94 12.78
C LEU A 101 0.30 -4.65 13.53
N GLU A 102 1.61 -4.38 13.68
CA GLU A 102 2.07 -3.12 14.26
C GLU A 102 1.77 -1.91 13.37
N LEU A 103 1.75 -2.10 12.05
CA LEU A 103 1.35 -1.03 11.13
C LEU A 103 -0.11 -0.64 11.35
N ASP A 104 -1.00 -1.64 11.35
CA ASP A 104 -2.44 -1.44 11.49
C ASP A 104 -2.83 -0.92 12.88
N ASP A 105 -2.24 -1.47 13.94
CA ASP A 105 -2.64 -1.15 15.32
C ASP A 105 -1.97 0.13 15.87
N LEU A 106 -0.79 0.50 15.35
CA LEU A 106 0.04 1.55 15.97
C LEU A 106 0.49 2.63 14.98
N VAL A 107 1.10 2.24 13.86
CA VAL A 107 1.72 3.22 12.94
C VAL A 107 0.67 4.01 12.18
N PHE A 108 -0.29 3.35 11.53
CA PHE A 108 -1.33 4.03 10.75
C PHE A 108 -2.26 4.90 11.61
N PRO A 109 -2.71 4.46 12.80
CA PRO A 109 -3.45 5.34 13.70
C PRO A 109 -2.66 6.60 14.12
N ARG A 110 -1.35 6.45 14.41
CA ARG A 110 -0.49 7.58 14.77
C ARG A 110 -0.25 8.52 13.59
N LEU A 111 -0.08 7.97 12.39
CA LEU A 111 0.04 8.73 11.16
C LEU A 111 -1.25 9.50 10.86
N ALA A 112 -2.41 8.86 10.97
CA ALA A 112 -3.71 9.50 10.80
C ALA A 112 -3.88 10.69 11.74
N HIS A 113 -3.54 10.50 13.03
CA HIS A 113 -3.54 11.56 14.02
C HIS A 113 -2.59 12.71 13.65
N GLY A 114 -1.35 12.41 13.26
CA GLY A 114 -0.37 13.41 12.85
C GLY A 114 -0.79 14.22 11.61
N LEU A 115 -1.55 13.60 10.70
CA LEU A 115 -2.09 14.25 9.51
C LEU A 115 -3.41 15.00 9.77
N GLY A 116 -3.93 14.97 10.99
CA GLY A 116 -5.24 15.56 11.31
C GLY A 116 -6.40 14.86 10.59
N ILE A 117 -6.19 13.63 10.13
CA ILE A 117 -7.24 12.76 9.59
C ILE A 117 -8.02 12.26 10.80
N GLY A 118 -8.92 13.11 11.30
CA GLY A 118 -9.78 12.79 12.44
C GLY A 118 -10.75 11.66 12.13
N SER A 119 -11.40 11.12 13.17
CA SER A 119 -12.44 10.08 13.12
C SER A 119 -13.66 10.40 12.25
N SER A 120 -13.69 11.58 11.63
CA SER A 120 -14.83 12.23 10.98
C SER A 120 -14.87 12.03 9.46
N GLY A 121 -13.88 11.36 8.87
CA GLY A 121 -13.79 11.15 7.43
C GLY A 121 -13.56 9.68 7.08
N ASN A 122 -14.21 9.21 6.02
CA ASN A 122 -14.01 7.89 5.41
C ASN A 122 -12.63 7.77 4.72
N VAL A 123 -11.58 8.35 5.32
CA VAL A 123 -10.20 8.28 4.83
C VAL A 123 -9.59 7.01 5.40
N GLN A 124 -9.01 6.19 4.53
CA GLN A 124 -8.40 4.91 4.90
C GLN A 124 -6.90 5.02 4.69
N ILE A 125 -6.11 4.50 5.64
CA ILE A 125 -4.66 4.38 5.52
C ILE A 125 -4.33 2.90 5.56
N TRP A 126 -3.62 2.41 4.54
CA TRP A 126 -3.12 1.04 4.49
C TRP A 126 -1.82 0.97 3.70
N VAL A 127 -1.21 -0.22 3.61
CA VAL A 127 -0.21 -0.50 2.57
C VAL A 127 -0.88 -0.85 1.24
N PRO A 128 -0.32 -0.53 0.07
CA PRO A 128 -0.93 -0.87 -1.22
C PRO A 128 -1.35 -2.34 -1.33
N ARG A 129 -2.40 -2.62 -2.08
CA ARG A 129 -2.65 -3.97 -2.63
C ARG A 129 -1.71 -4.24 -3.81
N GLU A 130 -1.51 -5.49 -4.20
CA GLU A 130 -0.65 -5.86 -5.32
C GLU A 130 -1.09 -5.16 -6.61
N ILE A 131 -2.40 -5.11 -6.88
CA ILE A 131 -2.88 -4.43 -8.08
C ILE A 131 -2.62 -2.91 -8.06
N GLU A 132 -2.64 -2.30 -6.88
CA GLU A 132 -2.37 -0.88 -6.68
C GLU A 132 -0.86 -0.60 -6.82
N HIS A 133 -0.04 -1.41 -6.16
CA HIS A 133 1.41 -1.39 -6.24
C HIS A 133 1.90 -1.57 -7.69
N ASN A 134 1.40 -2.59 -8.38
CA ASN A 134 1.72 -2.86 -9.77
C ASN A 134 1.26 -1.73 -10.71
N PHE A 135 0.02 -1.24 -10.54
CA PHE A 135 -0.49 -0.12 -11.33
C PHE A 135 0.38 1.13 -11.17
N LEU A 136 0.66 1.53 -9.93
CA LEU A 136 1.45 2.72 -9.61
C LEU A 136 2.89 2.61 -10.12
N GLY A 137 3.51 1.43 -10.00
CA GLY A 137 4.86 1.20 -10.50
C GLY A 137 4.98 1.23 -12.02
N ASN A 138 3.95 0.76 -12.73
CA ASN A 138 3.89 0.87 -14.19
C ASN A 138 3.64 2.30 -14.66
N LEU A 139 2.80 3.04 -13.93
CA LEU A 139 2.38 4.40 -14.25
C LEU A 139 3.52 5.41 -14.07
N ARG A 140 4.09 5.50 -12.86
CA ARG A 140 5.01 6.60 -12.48
C ARG A 140 6.14 6.20 -11.54
N TYR A 141 6.03 5.09 -10.81
CA TYR A 141 6.93 4.81 -9.69
C TYR A 141 7.70 3.49 -9.88
N PRO A 142 8.58 3.38 -10.91
CA PRO A 142 9.27 2.13 -11.22
C PRO A 142 10.17 1.63 -10.07
N MET A 143 10.60 2.51 -9.16
CA MET A 143 11.36 2.15 -7.97
C MET A 143 10.62 1.18 -7.04
N LEU A 144 9.30 1.05 -7.17
CA LEU A 144 8.53 0.05 -6.42
C LEU A 144 9.01 -1.37 -6.67
N GLY A 145 9.49 -1.66 -7.88
CA GLY A 145 10.04 -2.95 -8.27
C GLY A 145 11.56 -3.03 -8.23
N ASP A 146 12.24 -2.14 -7.51
CA ASP A 146 13.71 -2.09 -7.43
C ASP A 146 14.20 -2.23 -5.97
N GLY A 147 15.40 -2.78 -5.81
CA GLY A 147 16.09 -2.87 -4.54
C GLY A 147 15.89 -4.17 -3.75
N VAL A 148 16.46 -4.19 -2.54
CA VAL A 148 16.49 -5.37 -1.66
C VAL A 148 15.37 -5.37 -0.62
N VAL A 149 14.75 -4.22 -0.39
CA VAL A 149 13.64 -4.07 0.56
C VAL A 149 12.33 -4.44 -0.14
N ARG A 150 11.71 -5.49 0.39
CA ARG A 150 10.32 -5.83 0.08
C ARG A 150 9.41 -4.96 0.93
N GLU A 151 8.23 -4.64 0.43
CA GLU A 151 7.23 -3.86 1.15
C GLU A 151 5.99 -4.73 1.38
N TRP A 152 5.37 -4.61 2.56
CA TRP A 152 4.08 -5.21 2.87
C TRP A 152 3.01 -4.77 1.86
N LEU A 153 2.09 -5.68 1.55
CA LEU A 153 0.87 -5.39 0.80
C LEU A 153 -0.39 -5.76 1.62
N ALA A 154 -1.51 -5.13 1.30
CA ALA A 154 -2.75 -5.28 2.06
C ALA A 154 -3.56 -6.53 1.70
N ASP A 155 -3.16 -7.28 0.67
CA ASP A 155 -3.88 -8.46 0.18
C ASP A 155 -3.86 -9.60 1.22
N PRO A 156 -5.02 -9.98 1.79
CA PRO A 156 -5.12 -11.09 2.72
C PRO A 156 -5.27 -12.40 1.96
N VAL A 157 -4.28 -13.29 2.06
CA VAL A 157 -4.28 -14.58 1.34
C VAL A 157 -4.89 -15.70 2.18
N GLU A 158 -4.73 -15.62 3.50
CA GLU A 158 -5.40 -16.45 4.49
C GLU A 158 -5.61 -15.60 5.76
N GLU A 159 -6.06 -16.20 6.86
CA GLU A 159 -6.33 -15.50 8.12
C GLU A 159 -5.13 -14.63 8.56
N PHE A 160 -3.92 -15.17 8.43
CA PHE A 160 -2.70 -14.52 8.91
C PHE A 160 -1.68 -14.16 7.83
N ASP A 161 -1.84 -14.65 6.60
CA ASP A 161 -0.85 -14.43 5.54
C ASP A 161 -1.16 -13.19 4.71
N ARG A 162 -0.09 -12.50 4.32
CA ARG A 162 -0.14 -11.26 3.56
C ARG A 162 0.89 -11.31 2.44
N LEU A 163 0.55 -10.66 1.31
CA LEU A 163 1.49 -10.49 0.23
C LEU A 163 2.59 -9.48 0.62
N VAL A 164 3.78 -9.69 0.09
CA VAL A 164 4.88 -8.73 0.09
C VAL A 164 5.43 -8.59 -1.31
N ALA A 165 5.82 -7.39 -1.72
CA ALA A 165 6.28 -7.13 -3.08
C ALA A 165 7.52 -6.26 -3.15
N GLY A 166 8.03 -6.08 -4.36
CA GLY A 166 8.94 -4.98 -4.66
C GLY A 166 10.43 -5.30 -4.69
N PHE A 167 10.79 -6.59 -4.70
CA PHE A 167 12.08 -7.02 -5.29
C PHE A 167 12.04 -6.91 -6.82
N ARG A 168 10.87 -7.21 -7.40
CA ARG A 168 10.48 -6.93 -8.79
C ARG A 168 9.04 -6.46 -8.78
N LEU A 169 8.67 -5.60 -9.73
CA LEU A 169 7.33 -4.99 -9.77
C LEU A 169 6.17 -6.00 -9.92
N HIS A 170 6.45 -7.20 -10.44
CA HIS A 170 5.45 -8.22 -10.74
C HIS A 170 5.48 -9.42 -9.79
N THR A 171 6.45 -9.47 -8.88
CA THR A 171 6.68 -10.64 -8.02
C THR A 171 6.16 -10.35 -6.63
N VAL A 172 5.40 -11.30 -6.10
CA VAL A 172 4.91 -11.27 -4.73
C VAL A 172 5.31 -12.55 -4.00
N ASP A 173 5.53 -12.44 -2.70
CA ASP A 173 5.74 -13.60 -1.81
C ASP A 173 4.78 -13.51 -0.62
N LEU A 174 4.73 -14.58 0.18
CA LEU A 174 3.87 -14.69 1.36
C LEU A 174 4.67 -14.58 2.66
N TYR A 175 4.16 -13.77 3.58
CA TYR A 175 4.66 -13.69 4.96
C TYR A 175 3.48 -13.65 5.93
N LEU A 176 3.66 -14.24 7.12
CA LEU A 176 2.73 -14.06 8.24
C LEU A 176 2.71 -12.59 8.64
N ALA A 177 1.53 -12.01 8.83
CA ALA A 177 1.32 -10.59 9.18
C ALA A 177 2.06 -10.16 10.46
N SER A 178 2.37 -11.11 11.35
CA SER A 178 3.14 -10.88 12.59
C SER A 178 4.66 -10.85 12.39
N THR A 179 5.15 -11.17 11.19
CA THR A 179 6.58 -11.29 10.90
C THR A 179 7.26 -9.93 10.99
N ARG A 180 8.47 -9.91 11.55
CA ARG A 180 9.37 -8.75 11.51
C ARG A 180 10.62 -9.21 10.79
N HIS A 181 10.96 -8.56 9.70
CA HIS A 181 12.12 -8.92 8.90
C HIS A 181 12.92 -7.67 8.56
N ALA A 182 14.24 -7.71 8.70
CA ALA A 182 15.12 -6.56 8.53
C ALA A 182 15.12 -5.99 7.10
N THR A 183 14.61 -6.73 6.11
CA THR A 183 14.46 -6.27 4.72
C THR A 183 13.00 -6.19 4.27
N LEU A 184 12.06 -6.16 5.22
CA LEU A 184 10.64 -6.00 4.96
C LEU A 184 10.18 -4.68 5.55
N GLY A 185 9.94 -3.70 4.67
CA GLY A 185 9.43 -2.37 4.97
C GLY A 185 7.97 -2.21 4.60
N PHE A 186 7.55 -0.96 4.48
CA PHE A 186 6.18 -0.61 4.11
C PHE A 186 6.11 0.78 3.50
N ARG A 187 4.98 1.04 2.86
CA ARG A 187 4.63 2.33 2.29
C ARG A 187 3.15 2.60 2.52
N PRO A 188 2.77 3.73 3.14
CA PRO A 188 1.37 4.07 3.28
C PRO A 188 0.76 4.55 1.95
N LEU A 189 -0.49 4.17 1.75
CA LEU A 189 -1.41 4.68 0.76
C LEU A 189 -2.64 5.21 1.51
N ILE A 190 -2.97 6.48 1.31
CA ILE A 190 -4.06 7.16 2.02
C ILE A 190 -5.18 7.40 1.04
N LEU A 191 -6.28 6.65 1.12
CA LEU A 191 -7.41 6.75 0.21
C LEU A 191 -8.45 7.73 0.74
N PHE A 192 -8.90 8.62 -0.15
CA PHE A 192 -10.04 9.47 0.11
C PHE A 192 -11.34 8.78 -0.32
N PRO A 193 -12.47 9.08 0.35
CA PRO A 193 -13.75 8.55 -0.06
C PRO A 193 -14.02 8.84 -1.52
N ALA A 194 -14.64 7.87 -2.20
CA ALA A 194 -15.10 8.08 -3.57
C ALA A 194 -16.05 9.29 -3.60
N PRO A 195 -15.98 10.14 -4.63
CA PRO A 195 -16.98 11.17 -4.83
C PRO A 195 -18.36 10.50 -4.84
N ILE A 196 -19.28 10.98 -4.00
CA ILE A 196 -20.68 10.52 -4.05
C ILE A 196 -21.16 10.75 -5.49
N PRO A 197 -21.69 9.74 -6.20
CA PRO A 197 -22.24 9.95 -7.53
C PRO A 197 -23.25 11.09 -7.44
N ALA A 198 -23.11 12.11 -8.29
CA ALA A 198 -24.11 13.16 -8.37
C ALA A 198 -25.46 12.48 -8.59
N GLY A 199 -26.36 12.60 -7.61
CA GLY A 199 -27.70 12.02 -7.71
C GLY A 199 -28.38 12.52 -8.99
N PRO A 200 -29.38 11.78 -9.51
CA PRO A 200 -30.03 12.15 -10.76
C PRO A 200 -30.48 13.61 -10.69
N THR A 201 -29.92 14.44 -11.58
CA THR A 201 -30.30 15.83 -11.73
C THR A 201 -31.80 15.85 -12.01
N ARG A 202 -32.62 16.25 -11.04
CA ARG A 202 -34.05 16.48 -11.25
C ARG A 202 -34.16 17.55 -12.33
N ARG A 203 -34.36 17.13 -13.59
CA ARG A 203 -34.86 18.02 -14.63
C ARG A 203 -36.22 18.51 -14.14
N SER A 204 -36.27 19.77 -13.72
CA SER A 204 -37.54 20.45 -13.49
C SER A 204 -38.28 20.45 -14.83
N ASN A 205 -39.29 19.61 -14.96
CA ASN A 205 -40.27 19.76 -16.02
C ASN A 205 -40.99 21.09 -15.78
N LYS A 206 -40.57 22.14 -16.48
CA LYS A 206 -41.44 23.29 -16.72
C LYS A 206 -42.58 22.77 -17.57
N ARG A 207 -43.77 22.66 -16.96
CA ARG A 207 -45.02 22.56 -17.73
C ARG A 207 -45.32 23.94 -18.29
N GLU A 208 -45.64 23.93 -19.59
CA GLU A 208 -46.14 25.06 -20.38
C GLU A 208 -47.44 25.63 -19.81
#